data_AF-A0A0D6LB81-F1
#
_entry.id   AF-A0A0D6LB81-F1
#
_cell.length_a   1.000
_cell.length_b   1.000
_cell.length_c   1.000
_cell.angle_alpha   90.00
_cell.angle_beta   90.00
_cell.angle_gamma   90.00
#
_symmetry.space_group_name_H-M   'P 1'
#
loop_
_entity.id
_entity.type
_entity.pdbx_description
1 polymer ?
#
loop_
_entity_poly.entity_id
_entity_poly.type
_entity_poly.pdbx_seq_one_letter_code
_entity_poly.pdbx_strand_id
1 'polypeptide(L)'
;MLSIERCFATWRLSSYGKNRTVGPVMVFIQTAAGILFMYIVFRDSSHTELMPYCLITSLSTPVLVLGPITLFLILQIIAVITFEVLMRINKKKSQSLLCSRSSHFNGGVISKLYQVRENLRTMKTLMLFFLLSCINSFCYNFLRGFVHLNKPKFSRPLFFALIEVSIHLPQYSLLLPAVLWYSYRKVSRQAAEKHQEKLDRAAPENTKLHFNMIAESWR
;
A
#
# COMPACT_ATOMS: atom_id res chain seq x y z
N MET A 1 -1.89 2.88 -6.60
CA MET A 1 -0.85 3.93 -6.56
C MET A 1 0.45 3.39 -5.96
N LEU A 2 0.48 3.12 -4.64
CA LEU A 2 1.68 2.62 -3.93
C LEU A 2 2.34 1.40 -4.58
N SER A 3 1.58 0.37 -4.97
CA SER A 3 2.15 -0.81 -5.63
C SER A 3 2.76 -0.50 -7.00
N ILE A 4 2.19 0.43 -7.78
CA ILE A 4 2.67 0.80 -9.12
C ILE A 4 3.93 1.67 -9.02
N GLU A 5 3.96 2.61 -8.07
CA GLU A 5 5.17 3.39 -7.77
C GLU A 5 6.33 2.46 -7.37
N ARG A 6 6.05 1.45 -6.54
CA ARG A 6 7.04 0.45 -6.14
C ARG A 6 7.42 -0.49 -7.30
N CYS A 7 6.50 -0.83 -8.22
CA CYS A 7 6.82 -1.52 -9.47
C CYS A 7 7.83 -0.71 -10.29
N PHE A 8 7.54 0.58 -10.47
CA PHE A 8 8.40 1.48 -11.24
C PHE A 8 9.77 1.65 -10.59
N ALA A 9 9.83 1.78 -9.26
CA ALA A 9 11.07 1.85 -8.50
C ALA A 9 11.91 0.56 -8.60
N THR A 10 11.25 -0.59 -8.68
CA THR A 10 11.91 -1.91 -8.82
C THR A 10 12.43 -2.14 -10.23
N TRP A 11 11.64 -1.79 -11.25
CA TRP A 11 11.97 -2.00 -12.66
C TRP A 11 13.05 -1.02 -13.14
N ARG A 12 12.95 0.25 -12.74
CA ARG A 12 13.87 1.32 -13.11
C ARG A 12 14.92 1.60 -12.02
N LEU A 13 15.40 0.55 -11.35
CA LEU A 13 16.33 0.64 -10.22
C LEU A 13 17.53 1.56 -10.49
N SER A 14 18.08 1.54 -11.71
CA SER A 14 19.24 2.35 -12.12
C SER A 14 18.96 3.84 -12.36
N SER A 15 17.69 4.24 -12.56
CA SER A 15 17.32 5.59 -13.01
C SER A 15 16.28 6.24 -12.10
N TYR A 16 15.71 5.50 -11.14
CA TYR A 16 14.67 6.00 -10.23
C TYR A 16 15.14 7.19 -9.39
N GLY A 17 16.38 7.17 -8.87
CA GLY A 17 16.95 8.33 -8.15
C GLY A 17 17.13 9.57 -9.03
N LYS A 18 17.17 9.40 -10.36
CA LYS A 18 17.35 10.47 -11.35
C LYS A 18 16.01 11.01 -11.88
N ASN A 19 14.92 10.25 -11.74
CA ASN A 19 13.64 10.52 -12.40
C ASN A 19 12.55 10.92 -11.38
N ARG A 20 12.65 12.14 -10.85
CA ARG A 20 11.73 12.73 -9.85
C ARG A 20 10.29 12.98 -10.36
N THR A 21 10.06 12.93 -11.66
CA THR A 21 8.80 13.30 -12.32
C THR A 21 7.70 12.25 -12.24
N VAL A 22 8.03 10.99 -11.92
CA VAL A 22 7.06 9.88 -11.96
C VAL A 22 5.98 10.01 -10.88
N GLY A 23 6.37 10.45 -9.67
CA GLY A 23 5.44 10.67 -8.56
C GLY A 23 4.40 11.76 -8.88
N PRO A 24 4.82 12.99 -9.24
CA PRO A 24 3.90 14.07 -9.63
C PRO A 24 2.97 13.70 -10.77
N VAL A 25 3.46 13.01 -11.80
CA VAL A 25 2.64 12.57 -12.94
C VAL A 25 1.55 11.58 -12.51
N MET A 26 1.86 10.63 -11.62
CA MET A 26 0.86 9.71 -11.06
C MET A 26 -0.22 10.44 -10.27
N VAL A 27 0.17 11.41 -9.42
CA VAL A 27 -0.79 12.22 -8.66
C VAL A 27 -1.68 13.00 -9.61
N PHE A 28 -1.12 13.62 -10.64
CA PHE A 28 -1.88 14.38 -11.62
C PHE A 28 -2.92 13.53 -12.36
N ILE A 29 -2.52 12.34 -12.87
CA ILE A 29 -3.44 11.42 -13.56
C ILE A 29 -4.60 11.03 -12.62
N GLN A 30 -4.30 10.80 -11.34
CA GLN A 30 -5.31 10.40 -10.37
C GLN A 30 -6.28 11.54 -10.02
N THR A 31 -5.78 12.77 -9.85
CA THR A 31 -6.62 13.96 -9.64
C THR A 31 -7.50 14.22 -10.86
N ALA A 32 -6.94 14.11 -12.08
CA ALA A 32 -7.70 14.27 -13.32
C ALA A 32 -8.80 13.22 -13.46
N ALA A 33 -8.52 11.94 -13.16
CA ALA A 33 -9.51 10.87 -13.16
C ALA A 33 -10.63 11.10 -12.12
N GLY A 34 -10.28 11.60 -10.93
CA GLY A 34 -11.25 11.95 -9.89
C GLY A 34 -12.17 13.10 -10.31
N ILE A 35 -11.61 14.16 -10.89
CA ILE A 35 -12.38 15.30 -11.43
C ILE A 35 -13.31 14.84 -12.56
N LEU A 36 -12.82 14.01 -13.48
CA LEU A 36 -13.62 13.49 -14.59
C LEU A 36 -14.79 12.64 -14.09
N PHE A 37 -14.55 11.77 -13.10
CA PHE A 37 -15.61 10.98 -12.49
C PHE A 37 -16.68 11.87 -11.83
N MET A 38 -16.25 12.87 -11.06
CA MET A 38 -17.16 13.85 -10.44
C MET A 38 -17.97 14.61 -11.49
N TYR A 39 -17.33 15.02 -12.59
CA TYR A 39 -17.99 15.71 -13.69
C TYR A 39 -19.06 14.85 -14.38
N ILE A 40 -18.76 13.58 -14.65
CA ILE A 40 -19.73 12.64 -15.26
C ILE A 40 -20.95 12.46 -14.35
N VAL A 41 -20.72 12.23 -13.05
CA VAL A 41 -21.80 12.06 -12.07
C VAL A 41 -22.63 13.34 -11.93
N PHE A 42 -21.99 14.51 -11.91
CA PHE A 42 -22.68 15.80 -11.82
C PHE A 42 -23.58 16.06 -13.04
N ARG A 43 -23.08 15.76 -14.25
CA ARG A 43 -23.83 15.95 -15.49
C ARG A 43 -25.07 15.05 -15.57
N ASP A 44 -24.96 13.82 -15.09
CA ASP A 44 -26.08 12.85 -15.06
C ASP A 44 -27.15 13.22 -14.01
N SER A 45 -26.78 14.04 -13.02
CA SER A 45 -27.62 14.35 -11.85
C SER A 45 -28.38 15.67 -11.94
N SER A 46 -28.29 16.41 -13.06
CA SER A 46 -28.85 17.77 -13.23
C SER A 46 -30.38 17.88 -13.13
N HIS A 47 -31.10 16.76 -12.97
CA HIS A 47 -32.56 16.70 -12.86
C HIS A 47 -33.08 16.30 -11.46
N THR A 48 -32.21 16.18 -10.45
CA THR A 48 -32.60 15.77 -9.10
C THR A 48 -32.23 16.82 -8.06
N GLU A 49 -33.20 17.26 -7.27
CA GLU A 49 -33.01 18.23 -6.17
C GLU A 49 -31.89 17.81 -5.21
N LEU A 50 -31.25 18.81 -4.59
CA LEU A 50 -30.11 18.78 -3.65
C LEU A 50 -30.05 17.52 -2.75
N MET A 51 -29.60 16.40 -3.31
CA MET A 51 -29.32 15.18 -2.55
C MET A 51 -27.82 15.12 -2.24
N PRO A 52 -27.42 14.66 -1.03
CA PRO A 52 -26.02 14.48 -0.70
C PRO A 52 -25.37 13.48 -1.68
N TYR A 53 -24.12 13.75 -2.07
CA TYR A 53 -23.38 13.02 -3.10
C TYR A 53 -23.42 11.49 -2.96
N CYS A 54 -23.29 10.98 -1.72
CA CYS A 54 -23.36 9.55 -1.41
C CYS A 54 -24.73 8.94 -1.73
N LEU A 55 -25.78 9.74 -1.62
CA LEU A 55 -27.18 9.38 -1.91
C LEU A 55 -27.42 9.31 -3.41
N ILE A 56 -26.88 10.27 -4.17
CA ILE A 56 -26.95 10.31 -5.64
C ILE A 56 -26.33 9.05 -6.24
N THR A 57 -25.13 8.66 -5.79
CA THR A 57 -24.47 7.44 -6.28
C THR A 57 -25.16 6.14 -5.85
N SER A 58 -26.03 6.19 -4.84
CA SER A 58 -26.84 5.04 -4.39
C SER A 58 -28.15 4.88 -5.16
N LEU A 59 -28.58 5.95 -5.85
CA LEU A 59 -29.82 5.99 -6.63
C LEU A 59 -29.59 5.72 -8.12
N SER A 60 -28.35 5.88 -8.61
CA SER A 60 -27.94 5.56 -9.97
C SER A 60 -28.28 4.12 -10.39
N THR A 61 -28.39 3.89 -11.69
CA THR A 61 -28.72 2.57 -12.25
C THR A 61 -27.78 1.48 -11.72
N PRO A 62 -28.27 0.26 -11.47
CA PRO A 62 -27.46 -0.81 -10.89
C PRO A 62 -26.16 -1.07 -11.66
N VAL A 63 -26.20 -0.94 -12.99
CA VAL A 63 -25.03 -1.10 -13.88
C VAL A 63 -23.94 -0.05 -13.60
N LEU A 64 -24.32 1.21 -13.37
CA LEU A 64 -23.38 2.29 -13.05
C LEU A 64 -22.73 2.13 -11.67
N VAL A 65 -23.33 1.35 -10.78
CA VAL A 65 -22.82 1.12 -9.41
C VAL A 65 -22.04 -0.20 -9.32
N LEU A 66 -22.60 -1.29 -9.83
CA LEU A 66 -21.98 -2.62 -9.82
C LEU A 66 -20.76 -2.70 -10.75
N GLY A 67 -20.76 -1.98 -11.88
CA GLY A 67 -19.63 -1.95 -12.81
C GLY A 67 -18.34 -1.47 -12.14
N PRO A 68 -18.31 -0.25 -11.58
CA PRO A 68 -17.15 0.26 -10.85
C PRO A 68 -16.75 -0.61 -9.66
N ILE A 69 -17.71 -1.12 -8.88
CA ILE A 69 -17.43 -2.03 -7.75
C ILE A 69 -16.66 -3.27 -8.23
N THR A 70 -17.15 -3.92 -9.29
CA THR A 70 -16.52 -5.12 -9.85
C THR A 70 -15.13 -4.81 -10.40
N LEU A 71 -14.96 -3.70 -11.11
CA LEU A 71 -13.67 -3.23 -11.61
C LEU A 71 -12.69 -2.98 -10.47
N PHE A 72 -13.11 -2.34 -9.39
CA PHE A 72 -12.26 -2.09 -8.22
C PHE A 72 -11.81 -3.38 -7.53
N LEU A 73 -12.70 -4.38 -7.40
CA LEU A 73 -12.35 -5.69 -6.84
C LEU A 73 -11.30 -6.40 -7.71
N ILE A 74 -11.46 -6.40 -9.03
CA ILE A 74 -10.48 -6.97 -9.96
C ILE A 74 -9.14 -6.25 -9.83
N LEU A 75 -9.14 -4.91 -9.83
CA LEU A 75 -7.93 -4.11 -9.67
C LEU A 75 -7.22 -4.37 -8.34
N GLN A 76 -7.95 -4.66 -7.26
CA GLN A 76 -7.38 -5.01 -5.97
C GLN A 76 -6.69 -6.36 -5.98
N ILE A 77 -7.32 -7.38 -6.59
CA ILE A 77 -6.71 -8.70 -6.76
C ILE A 77 -5.41 -8.57 -7.57
N ILE A 78 -5.45 -7.85 -8.69
CA ILE A 78 -4.27 -7.58 -9.52
C ILE A 78 -3.19 -6.88 -8.70
N ALA A 79 -3.55 -5.90 -7.87
CA ALA A 79 -2.59 -5.16 -7.06
C ALA A 79 -1.93 -6.04 -5.97
N VAL A 80 -2.66 -6.98 -5.36
CA VAL A 80 -2.12 -7.98 -4.41
C VAL A 80 -1.13 -8.90 -5.12
N ILE A 81 -1.52 -9.47 -6.25
CA ILE A 81 -0.65 -10.37 -7.04
C ILE A 81 0.62 -9.64 -7.45
N THR A 82 0.46 -8.42 -7.98
CA THR A 82 1.59 -7.59 -8.42
C THR A 82 2.54 -7.31 -7.25
N PHE A 83 2.00 -6.96 -6.07
CA PHE A 83 2.81 -6.68 -4.89
C PHE A 83 3.61 -7.90 -4.42
N GLU A 84 2.99 -9.08 -4.37
CA GLU A 84 3.65 -10.34 -4.02
C GLU A 84 4.76 -10.72 -5.02
N VAL A 85 4.45 -10.66 -6.32
CA VAL A 85 5.43 -10.92 -7.39
C VAL A 85 6.62 -9.96 -7.25
N LEU A 86 6.35 -8.69 -6.97
CA LEU A 86 7.38 -7.67 -6.85
C LEU A 86 8.29 -7.87 -5.62
N MET A 87 7.73 -8.31 -4.49
CA MET A 87 8.54 -8.73 -3.34
C MET A 87 9.47 -9.90 -3.70
N ARG A 88 8.97 -10.91 -4.43
CA ARG A 88 9.78 -12.06 -4.87
C ARG A 88 10.91 -11.64 -5.80
N ILE A 89 10.62 -10.77 -6.76
CA ILE A 89 11.64 -10.21 -7.68
C ILE A 89 12.70 -9.43 -6.91
N ASN A 90 12.31 -8.54 -5.99
CA ASN A 90 13.25 -7.78 -5.17
C ASN A 90 14.12 -8.68 -4.26
N LYS A 91 13.55 -9.76 -3.72
CA LYS A 91 14.30 -10.76 -2.94
C LYS A 91 15.34 -11.47 -3.81
N LYS A 92 14.96 -11.93 -5.01
CA LYS A 92 15.87 -12.59 -5.96
C LYS A 92 16.99 -11.65 -6.41
N LYS A 93 16.67 -10.39 -6.72
CA LYS A 93 17.65 -9.36 -7.11
C LYS A 93 18.61 -8.99 -5.98
N SER A 94 18.14 -8.99 -4.73
CA SER A 94 19.03 -8.80 -3.58
C SER A 94 20.02 -9.95 -3.44
N GLN A 95 19.58 -11.20 -3.64
CA GLN A 95 20.45 -12.38 -3.59
C GLN A 95 21.49 -12.39 -4.72
N SER A 96 21.09 -12.11 -5.96
CA SER A 96 22.03 -12.09 -7.09
C SER A 96 23.10 -11.02 -6.95
N LEU A 97 22.75 -9.83 -6.45
CA LEU A 97 23.72 -8.76 -6.19
C LEU A 97 24.68 -9.10 -5.04
N LEU A 98 24.24 -9.89 -4.05
CA LEU A 98 25.12 -10.38 -2.98
C LEU A 98 26.15 -11.39 -3.51
N CYS A 99 25.74 -12.31 -4.39
CA CYS A 99 26.66 -13.25 -5.04
C CYS A 99 27.64 -12.54 -6.00
N SER A 100 27.20 -11.47 -6.67
CA SER A 100 28.08 -10.66 -7.53
C SER A 100 29.10 -9.86 -6.72
N ARG A 101 28.73 -9.38 -5.53
CA ARG A 101 29.64 -8.65 -4.62
C ARG A 101 30.84 -9.50 -4.17
N SER A 102 30.66 -10.80 -3.95
CA SER A 102 31.78 -11.68 -3.57
C SER A 102 32.76 -11.94 -4.73
N SER A 103 32.34 -11.67 -5.97
CA SER A 103 33.16 -11.88 -7.18
C SER A 103 33.78 -10.59 -7.73
N HIS A 104 33.12 -9.43 -7.61
CA HIS A 104 33.64 -8.15 -8.09
C HIS A 104 33.31 -7.00 -7.12
N PHE A 105 34.35 -6.35 -6.58
CA PHE A 105 34.24 -5.20 -5.69
C PHE A 105 34.02 -3.91 -6.50
N ASN A 106 32.90 -3.82 -7.23
CA ASN A 106 32.59 -2.66 -8.07
C ASN A 106 31.71 -1.66 -7.31
N GLY A 107 32.11 -0.38 -7.20
CA GLY A 107 31.48 0.62 -6.32
C GLY A 107 29.98 0.86 -6.56
N GLY A 108 29.48 0.64 -7.78
CA GLY A 108 28.06 0.76 -8.11
C GLY A 108 27.17 -0.36 -7.55
N VAL A 109 27.74 -1.50 -7.12
CA VAL A 109 27.00 -2.65 -6.59
C VAL A 109 26.43 -2.35 -5.19
N ILE A 110 27.15 -1.56 -4.39
CA ILE A 110 26.74 -1.19 -3.02
C ILE A 110 25.52 -0.28 -3.05
N SER A 111 25.52 0.75 -3.89
CA SER A 111 24.38 1.67 -4.05
C SER A 111 23.12 0.93 -4.52
N LYS A 112 23.24 0.04 -5.50
CA LYS A 112 22.13 -0.81 -5.97
C LYS A 112 21.61 -1.73 -4.86
N LEU A 113 22.48 -2.33 -4.06
CA LEU A 113 22.11 -3.17 -2.92
C LEU A 113 21.35 -2.40 -1.84
N TYR A 114 21.81 -1.19 -1.53
CA TYR A 114 21.13 -0.30 -0.58
C TYR A 114 19.71 0.00 -1.07
N GLN A 115 19.56 0.42 -2.33
CA GLN A 115 18.27 0.75 -2.91
C GLN A 115 17.29 -0.44 -2.95
N VAL A 116 17.77 -1.65 -3.28
CA VAL A 116 16.92 -2.86 -3.24
C VAL A 116 16.52 -3.18 -1.79
N ARG A 117 17.44 -3.10 -0.83
CA ARG A 117 17.13 -3.36 0.59
C ARG A 117 16.13 -2.37 1.14
N GLU A 118 16.28 -1.09 0.82
CA GLU A 118 15.38 -0.05 1.28
C GLU A 118 13.98 -0.20 0.66
N ASN A 119 13.90 -0.54 -0.63
CA ASN A 119 12.63 -0.88 -1.27
C ASN A 119 11.97 -2.09 -0.61
N LEU A 120 12.73 -3.13 -0.28
CA LEU A 120 12.21 -4.35 0.36
C LEU A 120 11.75 -4.08 1.80
N ARG A 121 12.45 -3.23 2.55
CA ARG A 121 12.05 -2.76 3.89
C ARG A 121 10.76 -1.94 3.82
N THR A 122 10.69 -1.01 2.88
CA THR A 122 9.51 -0.16 2.67
C THR A 122 8.30 -1.00 2.29
N MET A 123 8.46 -1.95 1.35
CA MET A 123 7.41 -2.91 0.99
C MET A 123 6.93 -3.71 2.20
N LYS A 124 7.82 -4.29 2.99
CA LYS A 124 7.41 -5.03 4.21
C LYS A 124 6.63 -4.17 5.18
N THR A 125 7.03 -2.91 5.35
CA THR A 125 6.33 -1.96 6.23
C THR A 125 4.93 -1.66 5.71
N LEU A 126 4.79 -1.50 4.40
CA LEU A 126 3.52 -1.18 3.75
C LEU A 126 2.62 -2.40 3.51
N MET A 127 3.16 -3.62 3.61
CA MET A 127 2.41 -4.86 3.35
C MET A 127 1.20 -5.00 4.27
N LEU A 128 1.37 -4.74 5.57
CA LEU A 128 0.26 -4.81 6.54
C LEU A 128 -0.83 -3.80 6.18
N PHE A 129 -0.43 -2.56 5.89
CA PHE A 129 -1.34 -1.50 5.45
C PHE A 129 -2.09 -1.89 4.17
N PHE A 130 -1.38 -2.47 3.20
CA PHE A 130 -1.96 -2.86 1.92
C PHE A 130 -2.96 -3.99 2.08
N LEU A 131 -2.62 -5.02 2.88
CA LEU A 131 -3.52 -6.11 3.20
C LEU A 131 -4.78 -5.63 3.92
N LEU A 132 -4.62 -4.78 4.94
CA LEU A 132 -5.75 -4.21 5.68
C LEU A 132 -6.64 -3.36 4.75
N SER A 133 -6.04 -2.57 3.85
CA SER A 133 -6.75 -1.78 2.85
C SER A 133 -7.54 -2.67 1.89
N CYS A 134 -6.96 -3.77 1.43
CA CYS A 134 -7.63 -4.73 0.57
C CYS A 134 -8.79 -5.41 1.29
N ILE A 135 -8.61 -5.89 2.53
CA ILE A 135 -9.66 -6.51 3.33
C ILE A 135 -10.80 -5.52 3.57
N ASN A 136 -10.48 -4.32 4.05
CA ASN A 136 -11.47 -3.28 4.31
C ASN A 136 -12.25 -2.92 3.05
N SER A 137 -11.55 -2.73 1.93
CA SER A 137 -12.22 -2.41 0.67
C SER A 137 -13.04 -3.58 0.13
N PHE A 138 -12.60 -4.82 0.31
CA PHE A 138 -13.38 -6.00 -0.09
C PHE A 138 -14.67 -6.08 0.71
N CYS A 139 -14.60 -5.99 2.05
CA CYS A 139 -15.76 -6.01 2.94
C CYS A 139 -16.76 -4.90 2.60
N TYR A 140 -16.27 -3.66 2.43
CA TYR A 140 -17.10 -2.52 2.06
C TYR A 140 -17.81 -2.73 0.71
N ASN A 141 -17.07 -3.10 -0.34
CA ASN A 141 -17.63 -3.27 -1.68
C ASN A 141 -18.58 -4.46 -1.76
N PHE A 142 -18.27 -5.54 -1.03
CA PHE A 142 -19.15 -6.71 -0.92
C PHE A 142 -20.47 -6.35 -0.24
N LEU A 143 -20.41 -5.66 0.91
CA LEU A 143 -21.60 -5.24 1.65
C LEU A 143 -22.45 -4.29 0.80
N ARG A 144 -21.82 -3.30 0.14
CA ARG A 144 -22.50 -2.39 -0.78
C ARG A 144 -23.15 -3.12 -1.96
N GLY A 145 -22.44 -4.07 -2.57
CA GLY A 145 -22.98 -4.90 -3.65
C GLY A 145 -24.19 -5.71 -3.19
N PHE A 146 -24.11 -6.33 -2.00
CA PHE A 146 -25.20 -7.09 -1.40
C PHE A 146 -26.45 -6.23 -1.15
N VAL A 147 -26.27 -5.02 -0.62
CA VAL A 147 -27.36 -4.06 -0.37
C VAL A 147 -28.02 -3.63 -1.69
N HIS A 148 -27.24 -3.38 -2.73
CA HIS A 148 -27.77 -3.03 -4.05
C HIS A 148 -28.51 -4.19 -4.74
N LEU A 149 -28.02 -5.43 -4.62
CA LEU A 149 -28.69 -6.61 -5.19
C LEU A 149 -30.03 -6.90 -4.51
N ASN A 150 -30.14 -6.62 -3.22
CA ASN A 150 -31.37 -6.81 -2.45
C ASN A 150 -32.20 -5.52 -2.28
N LYS A 151 -31.90 -4.46 -3.06
CA LYS A 151 -32.66 -3.21 -3.08
C LYS A 151 -34.19 -3.38 -3.09
N PRO A 152 -34.80 -4.27 -3.91
CA PRO A 152 -36.27 -4.40 -3.93
C PRO A 152 -36.86 -5.00 -2.65
N LYS A 153 -36.04 -5.66 -1.82
CA LYS A 153 -36.49 -6.30 -0.57
C LYS A 153 -36.40 -5.38 0.65
N PHE A 154 -35.76 -4.22 0.52
CA PHE A 154 -35.53 -3.30 1.63
C PHE A 154 -36.47 -2.10 1.56
N SER A 155 -36.97 -1.67 2.71
CA SER A 155 -37.63 -0.38 2.83
C SER A 155 -36.61 0.74 2.59
N ARG A 156 -37.06 1.89 2.08
CA ARG A 156 -36.20 3.06 1.83
C ARG A 156 -35.32 3.46 3.03
N PRO A 157 -35.84 3.58 4.28
CA PRO A 157 -34.99 3.96 5.42
C PRO A 157 -33.95 2.89 5.75
N LEU A 158 -34.30 1.60 5.63
CA LEU A 158 -33.38 0.50 5.88
C LEU A 158 -32.26 0.44 4.83
N PHE A 159 -32.58 0.70 3.56
CA PHE A 159 -31.59 0.79 2.49
C PHE A 159 -30.57 1.89 2.76
N PHE A 160 -31.01 3.10 3.13
CA PHE A 160 -30.10 4.19 3.43
C PHE A 160 -29.25 3.95 4.67
N ALA A 161 -29.83 3.40 5.74
CA ALA A 161 -29.09 3.02 6.93
C ALA A 161 -28.00 1.97 6.63
N LEU A 162 -28.31 0.96 5.80
CA LEU A 162 -27.34 -0.06 5.40
C LEU A 162 -26.22 0.51 4.52
N ILE A 163 -26.53 1.44 3.60
CA ILE A 163 -25.52 2.12 2.78
C ILE A 163 -24.62 2.99 3.66
N GLU A 164 -25.18 3.73 4.61
CA GLU A 164 -24.42 4.59 5.52
C GLU A 164 -23.50 3.79 6.45
N VAL A 165 -24.02 2.70 7.04
CA VAL A 165 -23.21 1.75 7.83
C VAL A 165 -22.11 1.12 6.98
N SER A 166 -22.36 0.88 5.69
CA SER A 166 -21.33 0.34 4.80
C SER A 166 -20.15 1.30 4.60
N ILE A 167 -20.36 2.62 4.71
CA ILE A 167 -19.34 3.64 4.46
C ILE A 167 -18.49 3.84 5.73
N HIS A 168 -17.57 2.91 5.99
CA HIS A 168 -16.62 2.98 7.11
C HIS A 168 -15.41 3.92 6.90
N LEU A 169 -15.48 4.84 5.93
CA LEU A 169 -14.37 5.76 5.61
C LEU A 169 -13.82 6.55 6.82
N PRO A 170 -14.66 7.12 7.71
CA PRO A 170 -14.18 7.90 8.85
C PRO A 170 -13.46 7.05 9.90
N GLN A 171 -13.90 5.81 10.11
CA GLN A 171 -13.26 4.89 11.06
C GLN A 171 -11.93 4.39 10.49
N TYR A 172 -11.91 4.11 9.19
CA TYR A 172 -10.72 3.65 8.50
C TYR A 172 -9.61 4.72 8.45
N SER A 173 -9.96 6.00 8.27
CA SER A 173 -9.00 7.10 8.23
C SER A 173 -8.28 7.34 9.57
N LEU A 174 -8.88 6.97 10.70
CA LEU A 174 -8.27 7.02 12.03
C LEU A 174 -7.41 5.79 12.34
N LEU A 175 -7.80 4.61 11.84
CA LEU A 175 -7.05 3.37 12.04
C LEU A 175 -5.77 3.32 11.18
N LEU A 176 -5.80 3.94 10.01
CA LEU A 176 -4.71 3.93 9.03
C LEU A 176 -3.36 4.40 9.59
N PRO A 177 -3.26 5.56 10.26
CA PRO A 177 -1.98 6.06 10.77
C PRO A 177 -1.45 5.17 11.90
N ALA A 178 -2.34 4.65 12.76
CA ALA A 178 -1.97 3.76 13.85
C ALA A 178 -1.37 2.44 13.34
N VAL A 179 -1.95 1.85 12.30
CA VAL A 179 -1.44 0.62 11.67
C VAL A 179 -0.11 0.85 10.98
N LEU A 180 0.05 1.98 10.28
CA LEU A 180 1.32 2.37 9.67
C LEU A 180 2.42 2.56 10.71
N TRP A 181 2.11 3.27 11.80
CA TRP A 181 3.03 3.49 12.91
C TRP A 181 3.47 2.17 13.54
N TYR A 182 2.52 1.28 13.82
CA TYR A 182 2.80 -0.05 14.37
C TYR A 182 3.69 -0.87 13.43
N SER A 183 3.33 -0.95 12.14
CA SER A 183 4.10 -1.69 11.14
C SER A 183 5.53 -1.16 11.01
N TYR A 184 5.69 0.16 10.99
CA TYR A 184 6.99 0.81 10.95
C TYR A 184 7.87 0.45 12.16
N ARG A 185 7.31 0.54 13.37
CA ARG A 185 8.03 0.16 14.60
C ARG A 185 8.42 -1.32 14.58
N LYS A 186 7.52 -2.20 14.16
CA LYS A 186 7.78 -3.64 14.06
C LYS A 186 8.93 -3.96 13.11
N VAL A 187 8.90 -3.40 11.89
CA VAL A 187 9.96 -3.61 10.90
C VAL A 187 11.29 -3.00 11.36
N SER A 188 11.26 -1.85 12.02
CA SER A 188 12.46 -1.20 12.54
C SER A 188 13.11 -1.98 13.69
N ARG A 189 12.30 -2.56 14.60
CA ARG A 189 12.80 -3.46 15.65
C ARG A 189 13.46 -4.71 15.07
N GLN A 190 12.79 -5.40 14.13
CA GLN A 190 13.35 -6.58 13.46
C GLN A 190 14.65 -6.28 12.71
N ALA A 191 14.78 -5.07 12.15
CA ALA A 191 16.00 -4.65 11.48
C ALA A 191 17.15 -4.43 12.48
N ALA A 192 16.87 -3.84 13.64
CA ALA A 192 17.85 -3.63 14.72
C ALA A 192 18.32 -4.97 15.31
N GLU A 193 17.39 -5.86 15.65
CA GLU A 193 17.69 -7.21 16.18
C GLU A 193 18.58 -7.99 15.23
N LYS A 194 18.26 -7.99 13.92
CA LYS A 194 19.05 -8.69 12.91
C LYS A 194 20.42 -8.06 12.64
N HIS A 195 20.57 -6.76 12.91
CA HIS A 195 21.86 -6.09 12.85
C HIS A 195 22.73 -6.51 14.04
N GLN A 196 22.14 -6.52 15.24
CA GLN A 196 22.78 -6.95 16.47
C GLN A 196 23.20 -8.42 16.40
N GLU A 197 22.32 -9.33 15.97
CA GLU A 197 22.63 -10.76 15.78
C GLU A 197 23.81 -10.99 14.82
N LYS A 198 23.92 -10.18 13.76
CA LYS A 198 25.04 -10.27 12.81
C LYS A 198 26.35 -9.75 13.37
N LEU A 199 26.31 -8.65 14.12
CA LEU A 199 27.46 -8.18 14.88
C LEU A 199 27.88 -9.27 15.88
N ASP A 200 26.92 -9.88 16.54
CA ASP A 200 27.18 -10.90 17.56
C ASP A 200 27.78 -12.19 16.99
N ARG A 201 27.39 -12.57 15.76
CA ARG A 201 27.98 -13.71 15.04
C ARG A 201 29.34 -13.40 14.41
N ALA A 202 29.60 -12.15 14.03
CA ALA A 202 30.82 -11.74 13.35
C ALA A 202 31.91 -11.23 14.29
N ALA A 203 31.56 -10.90 15.54
CA ALA A 203 32.49 -10.43 16.54
C ALA A 203 33.32 -11.60 17.11
N PRO A 204 34.66 -11.54 17.05
CA PRO A 204 35.49 -12.35 17.94
C PRO A 204 35.13 -12.04 19.40
N GLU A 205 35.24 -13.03 20.30
CA GLU A 205 34.87 -12.90 21.73
C GLU A 205 35.41 -11.61 22.38
N ASN A 206 36.63 -11.20 22.01
CA ASN A 206 37.28 -9.99 22.53
C ASN A 206 36.58 -8.69 22.13
N THR A 207 35.94 -8.62 20.96
CA THR A 207 35.25 -7.42 20.48
C THR A 207 33.89 -7.25 21.16
N LYS A 208 33.20 -8.36 21.46
CA LYS A 208 31.98 -8.36 22.28
C LYS A 208 32.26 -7.85 23.69
N LEU A 209 33.34 -8.31 24.31
CA LEU A 209 33.76 -7.87 25.64
C LEU A 209 34.08 -6.36 25.64
N HIS A 210 34.75 -5.86 24.60
CA HIS A 210 35.09 -4.44 24.48
C HIS A 210 33.86 -3.54 24.33
N PHE A 211 32.89 -3.90 23.47
CA PHE A 211 31.66 -3.10 23.33
C PHE A 211 30.74 -3.19 24.55
N ASN A 212 30.72 -4.32 25.26
CA ASN A 212 29.98 -4.43 26.52
C ASN A 212 30.62 -3.58 27.63
N MET A 213 31.95 -3.57 27.77
CA MET A 213 32.64 -2.70 28.72
C MET A 213 32.39 -1.20 28.43
N ILE A 214 32.36 -0.81 27.15
CA ILE A 214 31.99 0.56 26.77
C ILE A 214 30.52 0.83 27.10
N ALA A 215 29.60 -0.10 26.83
CA ALA A 215 28.18 0.12 27.15
C ALA A 215 27.93 0.23 28.67
N GLU A 216 28.68 -0.50 29.49
CA GLU A 216 28.64 -0.38 30.96
C GLU A 216 29.27 0.92 31.47
N SER A 217 30.33 1.43 30.84
CA SER A 217 30.98 2.67 31.27
C SER A 217 30.15 3.94 30.97
N TRP A 218 29.07 3.82 30.20
CA TRP A 218 28.16 4.91 29.84
C TRP A 218 26.80 4.84 30.56
N ARG A 219 26.63 3.90 31.50
CA ARG A 219 25.55 3.91 32.48
C ARG A 219 26.00 4.60 33.77
#